data_AF-A0A9D1N009-F1
#
_entry.id   AF-A0A9D1N009-F1
#
_cell.length_a   1.000
_cell.length_b   1.000
_cell.length_c   1.000
_cell.angle_alpha   90.00
_cell.angle_beta   90.00
_cell.angle_gamma   90.00
#
_symmetry.space_group_name_H-M   'P 1'
#
loop_
_entity.id
_entity.type
_entity.pdbx_description
1 polymer ?
#
loop_
_entity_poly.entity_id
_entity_poly.type
_entity_poly.pdbx_seq_one_letter_code
_entity_poly.pdbx_strand_id
1 'polypeptide(L)'
;MRINNQMYNYKSAAPGNFKGYDARPLKAVVMTISDEPAAFEIVKKISDIGKKDGFDVYYSNGCSKLLKNINSIKKKFNENLGFRFCKWAQDRAVLTPENKVISDGYYKNSIFARSLSSVTKAKTLSSEDAIEGGNLFFINNNGKNEMLLGSEDLVGRNIETIKKMYGVDKIHILPQADYHLDLFYRPLTDNKILIADDTMTLKALQKGLNNLKKYLKNNDCSQEEQNKLLFVKDKLENLIKEFKTDINLNNNYNADDIEPLLKEKGFEPIRVPARIYSTIQNYKRDDLTHSLNYINAVVHQKPDKSLTYITNKSDLNEKFGITWQIARKIGFDFEEMFIKSLAPYVKRCDIHFISGQNNHVSYLLEKEQGGVHCLCNEIPAEII
;
A
#
# COMPACT_ATOMS: atom_id res chain seq x y z
N MET A 1 46.28 38.87 3.59
CA MET A 1 45.40 39.87 4.23
C MET A 1 44.32 40.26 3.22
N ARG A 2 43.03 40.13 3.59
CA ARG A 2 41.78 40.58 2.91
C ARG A 2 41.42 39.90 1.57
N ILE A 3 40.45 38.98 1.47
CA ILE A 3 38.98 38.98 1.71
C ILE A 3 38.17 39.62 0.56
N ASN A 4 37.42 38.73 -0.13
CA ASN A 4 36.11 38.80 -0.80
C ASN A 4 35.80 39.85 -1.89
N ASN A 5 35.25 39.36 -3.03
CA ASN A 5 33.79 39.32 -3.17
C ASN A 5 33.28 38.36 -4.25
N GLN A 6 32.15 37.75 -3.90
CA GLN A 6 31.34 36.76 -4.61
C GLN A 6 30.73 37.30 -5.91
N MET A 7 30.51 36.43 -6.89
CA MET A 7 29.24 36.38 -7.63
C MET A 7 28.93 34.93 -8.02
N TYR A 8 28.18 34.24 -7.15
CA TYR A 8 27.40 33.07 -7.57
C TYR A 8 26.13 33.58 -8.26
N ASN A 9 26.03 33.38 -9.58
CA ASN A 9 24.78 33.55 -10.30
C ASN A 9 23.96 32.26 -10.18
N TYR A 10 23.15 32.15 -9.12
CA TYR A 10 22.01 31.24 -9.07
C TYR A 10 20.72 32.03 -9.36
N LYS A 11 20.19 31.86 -10.57
CA LYS A 11 18.77 32.02 -10.91
C LYS A 11 18.45 30.81 -11.78
N SER A 12 17.76 29.79 -11.27
CA SER A 12 16.31 29.81 -11.05
C SER A 12 15.85 28.88 -9.90
N ALA A 13 15.09 29.42 -8.95
CA ALA A 13 14.00 28.74 -8.24
C ALA A 13 12.69 29.31 -8.81
N ALA A 14 11.56 28.62 -9.00
CA ALA A 14 11.13 27.25 -8.70
C ALA A 14 10.06 26.83 -9.74
N PRO A 15 9.76 25.53 -9.85
CA PRO A 15 8.37 25.10 -9.67
C PRO A 15 8.24 23.98 -8.61
N GLY A 16 7.36 24.21 -7.64
CA GLY A 16 6.80 23.21 -6.71
C GLY A 16 7.69 22.82 -5.54
N ASN A 17 7.33 23.26 -4.32
CA ASN A 17 7.80 22.62 -3.09
C ASN A 17 7.21 21.21 -3.04
N PHE A 18 7.90 20.23 -3.61
CA PHE A 18 7.46 18.83 -3.64
C PHE A 18 7.35 18.28 -2.21
N LYS A 19 6.19 17.74 -1.85
CA LYS A 19 5.92 17.05 -0.58
C LYS A 19 5.90 15.52 -0.78
N GLY A 20 7.06 14.88 -0.87
CA GLY A 20 7.22 13.42 -1.10
C GLY A 20 6.40 12.49 -0.19
N TYR A 21 6.06 11.28 -0.69
CA TYR A 21 5.20 10.16 -0.18
C TYR A 21 5.18 9.83 1.35
N ASP A 22 4.94 10.82 2.18
CA ASP A 22 3.97 10.75 3.27
C ASP A 22 2.55 10.75 2.70
N ALA A 23 1.53 10.57 3.55
CA ALA A 23 0.16 10.82 3.12
C ALA A 23 0.01 12.28 2.68
N ARG A 24 -0.20 12.50 1.38
CA ARG A 24 -0.12 13.82 0.74
C ARG A 24 -1.27 14.08 -0.22
N PRO A 25 -1.50 15.34 -0.62
CA PRO A 25 -2.51 15.64 -1.62
C PRO A 25 -2.14 15.01 -2.96
N LEU A 26 -3.01 14.14 -3.46
CA LEU A 26 -2.90 13.54 -4.78
C LEU A 26 -3.62 14.42 -5.80
N LYS A 27 -3.00 14.57 -6.97
CA LYS A 27 -3.67 15.04 -8.19
C LYS A 27 -4.44 13.90 -8.82
N ALA A 28 -3.79 12.74 -8.89
CA ALA A 28 -4.32 11.58 -9.55
C ALA A 28 -3.63 10.29 -9.09
N VAL A 29 -4.24 9.15 -9.44
CA VAL A 29 -3.57 7.85 -9.46
C VAL A 29 -3.63 7.29 -10.89
N VAL A 30 -2.55 6.66 -11.32
CA VAL A 30 -2.49 5.91 -12.58
C VAL A 30 -2.51 4.44 -12.26
N MET A 31 -3.57 3.76 -12.66
CA MET A 31 -3.74 2.35 -12.42
C MET A 31 -3.35 1.53 -13.64
N THR A 32 -2.70 0.40 -13.39
CA THR A 32 -2.69 -0.74 -14.31
C THR A 32 -3.44 -1.86 -13.62
N ILE A 33 -4.28 -2.58 -14.36
CA ILE A 33 -4.97 -3.76 -13.86
C ILE A 33 -5.04 -4.74 -15.02
N SER A 34 -5.00 -6.04 -14.68
CA SER A 34 -5.36 -7.15 -15.58
C SER A 34 -6.54 -6.78 -16.48
N ASP A 35 -6.57 -7.27 -17.71
CA ASP A 35 -7.72 -7.16 -18.61
C ASP A 35 -8.90 -8.06 -18.18
N GLU A 36 -8.84 -8.64 -16.97
CA GLU A 36 -9.93 -9.38 -16.36
C GLU A 36 -11.11 -8.47 -15.98
N PRO A 37 -12.32 -8.74 -16.50
CA PRO A 37 -13.52 -7.95 -16.20
C PRO A 37 -13.79 -7.77 -14.70
N ALA A 38 -13.42 -8.76 -13.88
CA ALA A 38 -13.64 -8.72 -12.43
C ALA A 38 -12.89 -7.59 -11.72
N ALA A 39 -11.77 -7.15 -12.31
CA ALA A 39 -10.90 -6.15 -11.72
C ALA A 39 -11.33 -4.70 -12.06
N PHE A 40 -12.25 -4.52 -13.03
CA PHE A 40 -12.80 -3.20 -13.37
C PHE A 40 -13.50 -2.51 -12.19
N GLU A 41 -14.19 -3.25 -11.33
CA GLU A 41 -14.85 -2.68 -10.15
C GLU A 41 -13.85 -2.08 -9.14
N ILE A 42 -12.57 -2.47 -9.17
CA ILE A 42 -11.50 -1.82 -8.40
C ILE A 42 -11.30 -0.39 -8.93
N VAL A 43 -11.10 -0.24 -10.25
CA VAL A 43 -10.91 1.08 -10.90
C VAL A 43 -12.10 1.99 -10.63
N LYS A 44 -13.31 1.45 -10.76
CA LYS A 44 -14.55 2.21 -10.55
C LYS A 44 -14.67 2.71 -9.11
N LYS A 45 -14.47 1.86 -8.11
CA LYS A 45 -14.54 2.27 -6.69
C LYS A 45 -13.50 3.34 -6.35
N ILE A 46 -12.26 3.20 -6.84
CA ILE A 46 -11.23 4.20 -6.62
C ILE A 46 -11.55 5.50 -7.37
N SER A 47 -12.16 5.42 -8.56
CA SER A 47 -12.65 6.60 -9.30
C SER A 47 -13.77 7.34 -8.56
N ASP A 48 -14.69 6.61 -7.94
CA ASP A 48 -15.78 7.19 -7.15
C ASP A 48 -15.23 7.90 -5.89
N ILE A 49 -14.24 7.29 -5.21
CA ILE A 49 -13.53 7.91 -4.08
C ILE A 49 -12.76 9.15 -4.56
N GLY A 50 -12.01 9.05 -5.66
CA GLY A 50 -11.26 10.17 -6.23
C GLY A 50 -12.15 11.36 -6.61
N LYS A 51 -13.31 11.10 -7.21
CA LYS A 51 -14.29 12.13 -7.52
C LYS A 51 -14.81 12.85 -6.26
N LYS A 52 -15.00 12.11 -5.16
CA LYS A 52 -15.45 12.65 -3.88
C LYS A 52 -14.34 13.46 -3.18
N ASP A 53 -13.11 12.96 -3.21
CA ASP A 53 -12.00 13.45 -2.39
C ASP A 53 -11.00 14.34 -3.16
N GLY A 54 -11.26 14.58 -4.45
CA GLY A 54 -10.59 15.61 -5.26
C GLY A 54 -9.34 15.15 -6.00
N PHE A 55 -9.24 13.88 -6.39
CA PHE A 55 -8.17 13.37 -7.24
C PHE A 55 -8.70 12.57 -8.44
N ASP A 56 -7.97 12.58 -9.54
CA ASP A 56 -8.32 11.87 -10.76
C ASP A 56 -7.87 10.41 -10.76
N VAL A 57 -8.55 9.55 -11.51
CA VAL A 57 -8.09 8.19 -11.79
C VAL A 57 -7.85 8.04 -13.28
N TYR A 58 -6.63 7.64 -13.62
CA TYR A 58 -6.23 7.28 -14.97
C TYR A 58 -6.00 5.78 -15.05
N TYR A 59 -6.35 5.19 -16.18
CA TYR A 59 -6.08 3.79 -16.48
C TYR A 59 -5.12 3.68 -17.65
N SER A 60 -4.05 2.91 -17.45
CA SER A 60 -3.12 2.52 -18.49
C SER A 60 -3.51 1.14 -19.02
N ASN A 61 -4.00 1.12 -20.26
CA ASN A 61 -4.28 -0.10 -21.02
C ASN A 61 -3.10 -0.52 -21.91
N GLY A 62 -1.88 -0.06 -21.61
CA GLY A 62 -0.67 -0.36 -22.41
C GLY A 62 -0.62 0.35 -23.76
N CYS A 63 -1.50 1.33 -23.98
CA CYS A 63 -1.34 2.34 -25.01
C CYS A 63 -0.65 3.59 -24.45
N SER A 64 -0.12 4.42 -25.34
CA SER A 64 0.54 5.69 -25.00
C SER A 64 -0.39 6.74 -24.38
N LYS A 65 -1.72 6.54 -24.48
CA LYS A 65 -2.73 7.46 -23.95
C LYS A 65 -3.44 6.84 -22.76
N LEU A 66 -3.39 7.53 -21.62
CA LEU A 66 -4.16 7.16 -20.44
C LEU A 66 -5.65 7.44 -20.65
N LEU A 67 -6.48 6.53 -20.15
CA LEU A 67 -7.93 6.65 -20.16
C LEU A 67 -8.42 7.22 -18.83
N LYS A 68 -9.28 8.23 -18.88
CA LYS A 68 -9.91 8.83 -17.68
C LYS A 68 -11.42 8.54 -17.61
N ASN A 69 -12.06 8.36 -18.75
CA ASN A 69 -13.50 8.13 -18.80
C ASN A 69 -13.84 6.67 -18.44
N ILE A 70 -14.70 6.48 -17.44
CA ILE A 70 -15.03 5.16 -16.91
C ILE A 70 -15.67 4.21 -17.95
N ASN A 71 -16.45 4.73 -18.90
CA ASN A 71 -17.04 3.93 -19.97
C ASN A 71 -15.99 3.49 -21.00
N SER A 72 -15.06 4.38 -21.33
CA SER A 72 -13.91 4.03 -22.18
C SER A 72 -13.02 2.98 -21.52
N ILE A 73 -12.80 3.09 -20.21
CA ILE A 73 -12.06 2.09 -19.43
C ILE A 73 -12.80 0.75 -19.47
N LYS A 74 -14.10 0.74 -19.14
CA LYS A 74 -14.93 -0.47 -19.17
C LYS A 74 -14.87 -1.20 -20.51
N LYS A 75 -14.92 -0.44 -21.61
CA LYS A 75 -14.80 -1.00 -22.96
C LYS A 75 -13.47 -1.76 -23.14
N LYS A 76 -12.35 -1.23 -22.62
CA LYS A 76 -11.04 -1.89 -22.70
C LYS A 76 -10.94 -3.19 -21.92
N PHE A 77 -11.55 -3.27 -20.75
CA PHE A 77 -11.64 -4.53 -19.99
C PHE A 77 -12.38 -5.63 -20.75
N ASN A 78 -13.29 -5.27 -21.65
CA ASN A 78 -14.02 -6.25 -22.46
C ASN A 78 -13.27 -6.66 -23.75
N GLU A 79 -12.15 -6.01 -24.07
CA GLU A 79 -11.46 -6.19 -25.36
C GLU A 79 -10.38 -7.30 -25.36
N ASN A 80 -10.21 -8.07 -24.27
CA ASN A 80 -9.29 -9.22 -24.13
C ASN A 80 -7.93 -8.98 -24.83
N LEU A 81 -7.12 -8.12 -24.24
CA LEU A 81 -5.95 -7.52 -24.88
C LEU A 81 -4.71 -8.44 -24.90
N GLY A 82 -4.79 -9.60 -24.25
CA GLY A 82 -3.74 -10.61 -24.27
C GLY A 82 -2.51 -10.23 -23.43
N PHE A 83 -1.76 -11.27 -23.05
CA PHE A 83 -0.69 -11.30 -22.04
C PHE A 83 0.55 -10.40 -22.33
N ARG A 84 0.43 -9.07 -22.27
CA ARG A 84 1.61 -8.16 -22.31
C ARG A 84 1.64 -7.14 -21.17
N PHE A 85 0.99 -7.46 -20.05
CA PHE A 85 0.74 -6.51 -18.97
C PHE A 85 1.39 -6.94 -17.66
N CYS A 86 2.36 -6.17 -17.19
CA CYS A 86 2.66 -6.13 -15.76
C CYS A 86 1.54 -5.34 -15.07
N LYS A 87 0.89 -5.99 -14.09
CA LYS A 87 -0.27 -5.49 -13.34
C LYS A 87 0.11 -4.43 -12.30
N TRP A 88 1.37 -4.41 -11.86
CA TRP A 88 1.84 -3.55 -10.77
C TRP A 88 2.33 -2.20 -11.28
N ALA A 89 1.43 -1.23 -11.37
CA ALA A 89 1.74 0.12 -11.85
C ALA A 89 2.86 0.78 -11.04
N GLN A 90 2.86 0.50 -9.73
CA GLN A 90 3.83 1.04 -8.80
C GLN A 90 5.25 0.60 -9.12
N ASP A 91 5.45 -0.66 -9.53
CA ASP A 91 6.79 -1.20 -9.80
C ASP A 91 7.30 -0.90 -11.21
N ARG A 92 6.41 -0.54 -12.14
CA ARG A 92 6.78 -0.26 -13.54
C ARG A 92 7.52 1.04 -13.74
N ALA A 93 7.19 2.06 -12.94
CA ALA A 93 7.86 3.34 -13.01
C ALA A 93 7.64 4.13 -11.72
N VAL A 94 8.58 5.00 -11.38
CA VAL A 94 8.52 5.86 -10.21
C VAL A 94 8.51 7.32 -10.65
N LEU A 95 7.51 8.07 -10.20
CA LEU A 95 7.47 9.52 -10.34
C LEU A 95 8.23 10.18 -9.19
N THR A 96 9.29 10.91 -9.50
CA THR A 96 10.19 11.48 -8.50
C THR A 96 9.82 12.92 -8.10
N PRO A 97 10.35 13.39 -6.96
CA PRO A 97 10.35 14.79 -6.56
C PRO A 97 10.69 15.81 -7.64
N GLU A 98 11.69 15.49 -8.46
CA GLU A 98 12.19 16.38 -9.51
C GLU A 98 11.40 16.26 -10.82
N ASN A 99 10.17 15.75 -10.76
CA ASN A 99 9.31 15.49 -11.92
C ASN A 99 10.02 14.65 -12.99
N LYS A 100 10.64 13.55 -12.57
CA LYS A 100 11.18 12.51 -13.47
C LYS A 100 10.33 11.25 -13.34
N VAL A 101 10.16 10.53 -14.44
CA VAL A 101 9.60 9.18 -14.43
C VAL A 101 10.74 8.22 -14.69
N ILE A 102 11.13 7.47 -13.67
CA ILE A 102 12.19 6.47 -13.74
C ILE A 102 11.56 5.11 -13.99
N SER A 103 12.05 4.35 -14.96
CA SER A 103 11.68 2.94 -15.15
C SER A 103 12.93 2.07 -15.27
N ASP A 104 12.79 0.78 -14.98
CA ASP A 104 13.86 -0.20 -15.19
C ASP A 104 14.37 -0.16 -16.65
N GLY A 105 15.69 -0.37 -16.80
CA GLY A 105 16.40 -0.59 -18.06
C GLY A 105 15.83 -1.73 -18.90
N TYR A 106 15.31 -2.80 -18.28
CA TYR A 106 14.58 -3.86 -18.97
C TYR A 106 13.30 -3.36 -19.66
N TYR A 107 12.70 -2.29 -19.14
CA TYR A 107 11.57 -1.61 -19.77
C TYR A 107 12.00 -0.41 -20.61
N LYS A 108 13.16 -0.45 -21.28
CA LYS A 108 13.55 0.61 -22.23
C LYS A 108 12.41 0.86 -23.22
N ASN A 109 11.98 2.13 -23.33
CA ASN A 109 10.78 2.55 -24.08
C ASN A 109 9.42 2.14 -23.48
N SER A 110 9.36 1.89 -22.17
CA SER A 110 8.14 1.59 -21.40
C SER A 110 6.99 2.48 -21.85
N ILE A 111 5.95 1.86 -22.41
CA ILE A 111 4.74 2.58 -22.79
C ILE A 111 4.12 3.22 -21.55
N PHE A 112 4.14 2.51 -20.42
CA PHE A 112 3.64 3.02 -19.14
C PHE A 112 4.38 4.29 -18.71
N ALA A 113 5.72 4.29 -18.72
CA ALA A 113 6.52 5.47 -18.35
C ALA A 113 6.24 6.67 -19.27
N ARG A 114 6.08 6.43 -20.59
CA ARG A 114 5.70 7.47 -21.56
C ARG A 114 4.28 8.01 -21.31
N SER A 115 3.33 7.14 -21.01
CA SER A 115 1.96 7.53 -20.68
C SER A 115 1.91 8.35 -19.40
N LEU A 116 2.66 7.96 -18.37
CA LEU A 116 2.79 8.72 -17.13
C LEU A 116 3.41 10.10 -17.38
N SER A 117 4.55 10.14 -18.08
CA SER A 117 5.22 11.38 -18.51
C SER A 117 4.30 12.30 -19.32
N SER A 118 3.41 11.77 -20.17
CA SER A 118 2.48 12.61 -20.95
C SER A 118 1.48 13.39 -20.08
N VAL A 119 1.12 12.86 -18.91
CA VAL A 119 0.16 13.49 -17.99
C VAL A 119 0.86 14.39 -16.97
N THR A 120 2.08 14.04 -16.56
CA THR A 120 2.87 14.80 -15.57
C THR A 120 3.83 15.81 -16.19
N LYS A 121 4.06 15.73 -17.51
CA LYS A 121 5.12 16.43 -18.25
C LYS A 121 6.54 16.11 -17.73
N ALA A 122 6.67 15.02 -16.99
CA ALA A 122 7.93 14.57 -16.42
C ALA A 122 8.93 14.14 -17.51
N LYS A 123 10.22 14.28 -17.25
CA LYS A 123 11.25 13.65 -18.09
C LYS A 123 11.33 12.16 -17.81
N THR A 124 11.33 11.32 -18.84
CA THR A 124 11.52 9.88 -18.69
C THR A 124 13.01 9.53 -18.60
N LEU A 125 13.38 8.68 -17.65
CA LEU A 125 14.70 8.08 -17.51
C LEU A 125 14.52 6.56 -17.41
N SER A 126 15.34 5.81 -18.15
CA SER A 126 15.42 4.35 -18.03
C SER A 126 16.81 3.99 -17.50
N SER A 127 16.86 3.19 -16.44
CA SER A 127 18.10 2.86 -15.74
C SER A 127 18.04 1.43 -15.20
N GLU A 128 19.14 0.68 -15.32
CA GLU A 128 19.30 -0.63 -14.66
C GLU A 128 19.36 -0.50 -13.12
N ASP A 129 19.71 0.69 -12.63
CA ASP A 129 19.65 1.04 -11.21
C ASP A 129 18.25 1.48 -10.73
N ALA A 130 17.21 1.36 -11.57
CA ALA A 130 15.85 1.67 -11.13
C ALA A 130 15.42 0.72 -9.99
N ILE A 131 14.58 1.25 -9.12
CA ILE A 131 14.09 0.59 -7.91
C ILE A 131 12.58 0.44 -8.11
N GLU A 132 12.06 -0.73 -7.78
CA GLU A 132 10.63 -1.00 -7.85
C GLU A 132 9.90 -0.07 -6.87
N GLY A 133 8.84 0.59 -7.34
CA GLY A 133 8.16 1.62 -6.55
C GLY A 133 7.50 1.10 -5.29
N GLY A 134 7.18 -0.21 -5.19
CA GLY A 134 6.68 -0.81 -3.97
C GLY A 134 7.73 -0.85 -2.86
N ASN A 135 9.02 -0.80 -3.21
CA ASN A 135 10.12 -0.84 -2.25
C ASN A 135 10.68 0.52 -1.83
N LEU A 136 9.98 1.62 -2.19
CA LEU A 136 10.35 2.95 -1.77
C LEU A 136 9.16 3.83 -1.44
N PHE A 137 9.40 4.82 -0.59
CA PHE A 137 8.52 5.96 -0.37
C PHE A 137 9.37 7.21 -0.35
N PHE A 138 8.94 8.29 -0.98
CA PHE A 138 9.57 9.59 -0.69
C PHE A 138 8.94 10.19 0.56
N ILE A 139 9.59 11.12 1.23
CA ILE A 139 8.99 11.86 2.36
C ILE A 139 9.41 13.31 2.21
N ASN A 140 8.58 14.25 2.63
CA ASN A 140 9.02 15.62 2.82
C ASN A 140 9.19 15.94 4.30
N ASN A 141 10.43 16.25 4.66
CA ASN A 141 10.77 16.64 6.01
C ASN A 141 11.27 18.09 5.99
N ASN A 142 10.40 19.02 6.40
CA ASN A 142 10.70 20.45 6.45
C ASN A 142 11.23 21.03 5.11
N GLY A 143 10.62 20.63 3.99
CA GLY A 143 11.00 21.11 2.66
C GLY A 143 12.17 20.36 2.02
N LYS A 144 12.74 19.36 2.69
CA LYS A 144 13.74 18.45 2.11
C LYS A 144 13.11 17.16 1.63
N ASN A 145 13.54 16.69 0.47
CA ASN A 145 13.03 15.47 -0.12
C ASN A 145 13.87 14.30 0.38
N GLU A 146 13.26 13.42 1.16
CA GLU A 146 13.88 12.22 1.68
C GLU A 146 13.26 10.98 1.01
N MET A 147 13.89 9.83 1.14
CA MET A 147 13.35 8.56 0.64
C MET A 147 13.54 7.45 1.66
N LEU A 148 12.48 6.73 2.00
CA LEU A 148 12.56 5.40 2.59
C LEU A 148 12.85 4.40 1.49
N LEU A 149 13.81 3.50 1.71
CA LEU A 149 14.21 2.50 0.73
C LEU A 149 14.47 1.15 1.41
N GLY A 150 13.92 0.08 0.85
CA GLY A 150 14.20 -1.28 1.28
C GLY A 150 15.69 -1.65 1.13
N SER A 151 16.23 -2.32 2.13
CA SER A 151 17.66 -2.63 2.22
C SER A 151 18.20 -3.52 1.10
N GLU A 152 17.38 -4.40 0.52
CA GLU A 152 17.84 -5.38 -0.47
C GLU A 152 18.15 -4.74 -1.82
N ASP A 153 17.46 -3.66 -2.20
CA ASP A 153 17.69 -2.96 -3.47
C ASP A 153 19.00 -2.17 -3.51
N LEU A 154 19.67 -2.01 -2.37
CA LEU A 154 20.97 -1.34 -2.30
C LEU A 154 22.16 -2.30 -2.44
N VAL A 155 21.94 -3.62 -2.47
CA VAL A 155 23.02 -4.59 -2.63
C VAL A 155 23.72 -4.38 -3.97
N GLY A 156 24.98 -3.93 -3.92
CA GLY A 156 25.79 -3.66 -5.11
C GLY A 156 25.56 -2.28 -5.76
N ARG A 157 24.72 -1.41 -5.20
CA ARG A 157 24.41 -0.08 -5.77
C ARG A 157 25.06 1.06 -4.98
N ASN A 158 25.43 2.14 -5.67
CA ASN A 158 26.00 3.33 -5.04
C ASN A 158 24.90 4.29 -4.55
N ILE A 159 24.87 4.56 -3.24
CA ILE A 159 23.82 5.38 -2.62
C ILE A 159 23.76 6.83 -3.16
N GLU A 160 24.89 7.43 -3.51
CA GLU A 160 24.92 8.80 -4.04
C GLU A 160 24.40 8.86 -5.48
N THR A 161 24.66 7.81 -6.28
CA THR A 161 24.04 7.65 -7.60
C THR A 161 22.52 7.55 -7.48
N ILE A 162 22.02 6.74 -6.53
CA ILE A 162 20.58 6.60 -6.27
C ILE A 162 19.98 7.94 -5.81
N LYS A 163 20.58 8.63 -4.84
CA LYS A 163 20.13 9.96 -4.38
C LYS A 163 19.97 10.95 -5.53
N LYS A 164 21.00 11.06 -6.39
CA LYS A 164 21.01 11.97 -7.54
C LYS A 164 19.97 11.57 -8.59
N MET A 165 19.80 10.28 -8.84
CA MET A 165 18.83 9.77 -9.81
C MET A 165 17.40 10.12 -9.38
N TYR A 166 17.07 9.85 -8.12
CA TYR A 166 15.75 10.07 -7.53
C TYR A 166 15.49 11.52 -7.08
N GLY A 167 16.51 12.37 -7.02
CA GLY A 167 16.36 13.78 -6.66
C GLY A 167 16.03 13.97 -5.18
N VAL A 168 16.73 13.24 -4.31
CA VAL A 168 16.52 13.26 -2.85
C VAL A 168 17.78 13.63 -2.10
N ASP A 169 17.60 14.35 -1.00
CA ASP A 169 18.65 14.84 -0.13
C ASP A 169 19.20 13.73 0.77
N LYS A 170 18.34 12.78 1.16
CA LYS A 170 18.64 11.72 2.12
C LYS A 170 17.87 10.44 1.78
N ILE A 171 18.52 9.30 2.01
CA ILE A 171 17.90 7.98 1.96
C ILE A 171 17.93 7.37 3.36
N HIS A 172 16.78 6.93 3.84
CA HIS A 172 16.60 6.12 5.03
C HIS A 172 16.45 4.66 4.61
N ILE A 173 17.50 3.89 4.84
CA ILE A 173 17.49 2.46 4.56
C ILE A 173 16.67 1.77 5.64
N LEU A 174 15.65 1.01 5.24
CA LEU A 174 14.76 0.26 6.11
C LEU A 174 14.88 -1.24 5.83
N PRO A 175 14.81 -2.08 6.87
CA PRO A 175 14.73 -3.53 6.68
C PRO A 175 13.40 -3.92 6.02
N GLN A 176 13.47 -4.94 5.16
CA GLN A 176 12.30 -5.53 4.51
C GLN A 176 11.73 -6.66 5.39
N ALA A 177 10.59 -6.40 6.04
CA ALA A 177 9.79 -7.38 6.78
C ALA A 177 8.88 -8.24 5.87
N ASP A 178 8.91 -7.94 4.58
CA ASP A 178 8.17 -8.55 3.48
C ASP A 178 8.93 -8.26 2.17
N TYR A 179 8.44 -8.73 1.01
CA TYR A 179 9.09 -8.51 -0.28
C TYR A 179 9.35 -7.03 -0.58
N HIS A 180 8.34 -6.18 -0.41
CA HIS A 180 8.43 -4.73 -0.62
C HIS A 180 8.07 -3.95 0.64
N LEU A 181 8.62 -2.73 0.78
CA LEU A 181 8.25 -1.83 1.88
C LEU A 181 6.73 -1.62 1.96
N ASP A 182 6.05 -1.49 0.83
CA ASP A 182 4.62 -1.20 0.76
C ASP A 182 3.69 -2.31 1.26
N LEU A 183 4.24 -3.50 1.55
CA LEU A 183 3.55 -4.63 2.17
C LEU A 183 3.62 -4.61 3.71
N PHE A 184 4.52 -3.82 4.32
CA PHE A 184 4.72 -3.75 5.77
C PHE A 184 4.67 -2.34 6.37
N TYR A 185 5.05 -1.33 5.58
CA TYR A 185 5.09 0.08 5.96
C TYR A 185 4.04 0.90 5.19
N ARG A 186 3.44 1.87 5.87
CA ARG A 186 2.65 2.92 5.22
C ARG A 186 2.90 4.29 5.86
N PRO A 187 3.69 5.15 5.23
CA PRO A 187 3.81 6.54 5.67
C PRO A 187 2.45 7.25 5.69
N LEU A 188 2.19 7.98 6.77
CA LEU A 188 1.10 8.96 6.92
C LEU A 188 1.71 10.36 6.99
N THR A 189 1.00 11.37 7.50
CA THR A 189 1.53 12.74 7.69
C THR A 189 2.43 12.84 8.92
N ASP A 190 3.18 13.94 9.01
CA ASP A 190 3.87 14.35 10.25
C ASP A 190 4.85 13.29 10.77
N ASN A 191 5.62 12.70 9.85
CA ASN A 191 6.61 11.65 10.12
C ASN A 191 6.02 10.37 10.78
N LYS A 192 4.70 10.18 10.74
CA LYS A 192 4.05 8.96 11.20
C LYS A 192 4.15 7.87 10.16
N ILE A 193 4.47 6.66 10.58
CA ILE A 193 4.55 5.50 9.69
C ILE A 193 3.77 4.34 10.34
N LEU A 194 2.74 3.85 9.65
CA LEU A 194 2.11 2.60 10.05
C LEU A 194 3.06 1.44 9.80
N ILE A 195 3.16 0.54 10.75
CA ILE A 195 3.85 -0.75 10.62
C ILE A 195 2.88 -1.88 10.98
N ALA A 196 2.87 -2.96 10.20
CA ALA A 196 2.09 -4.14 10.53
C ALA A 196 2.64 -4.81 11.80
N ASP A 197 1.78 -5.03 12.80
CA ASP A 197 2.11 -5.80 14.00
C ASP A 197 1.31 -7.10 14.02
N ASP A 198 1.97 -8.17 13.59
CA ASP A 198 1.35 -9.50 13.45
C ASP A 198 0.98 -10.09 14.83
N THR A 199 1.72 -9.74 15.89
CA THR A 199 1.37 -10.09 17.27
C THR A 199 0.11 -9.36 17.73
N MET A 200 -0.08 -8.10 17.33
CA MET A 200 -1.30 -7.34 17.58
C MET A 200 -2.50 -7.94 16.84
N THR A 201 -2.32 -8.36 15.58
CA THR A 201 -3.35 -9.11 14.84
C THR A 201 -3.71 -10.40 15.57
N LEU A 202 -2.73 -11.20 15.97
CA LEU A 202 -2.95 -12.46 16.70
C LEU A 202 -3.71 -12.24 18.02
N LYS A 203 -3.35 -11.21 18.80
CA LYS A 203 -4.04 -10.85 20.04
C LYS A 203 -5.49 -10.44 19.80
N ALA A 204 -5.77 -9.71 18.71
CA ALA A 204 -7.13 -9.33 18.35
C ALA A 204 -8.00 -10.54 17.97
N LEU A 205 -7.44 -11.48 17.20
CA LEU A 205 -8.09 -12.76 16.87
C LEU A 205 -8.43 -13.56 18.14
N GLN A 206 -7.44 -13.72 19.03
CA GLN A 206 -7.62 -14.42 20.31
C GLN A 206 -8.68 -13.76 21.18
N LYS A 207 -8.74 -12.43 21.22
CA LYS A 207 -9.79 -11.69 21.93
C LYS A 207 -11.18 -11.97 21.34
N GLY A 208 -11.32 -11.97 20.01
CA GLY A 208 -12.56 -12.32 19.31
C GLY A 208 -13.02 -13.75 19.65
N LEU A 209 -12.11 -14.72 19.58
CA LEU A 209 -12.39 -16.11 19.94
C LEU A 209 -12.80 -16.26 21.42
N ASN A 210 -12.13 -15.57 22.34
CA ASN A 210 -12.46 -15.62 23.77
C ASN A 210 -13.85 -15.03 24.05
N ASN A 211 -14.22 -13.94 23.39
CA ASN A 211 -15.56 -13.37 23.49
C ASN A 211 -16.62 -14.33 22.94
N LEU A 212 -16.34 -15.00 21.82
CA LEU A 212 -17.22 -16.04 21.26
C LEU A 212 -17.42 -17.21 22.23
N LYS A 213 -16.35 -17.75 22.82
CA LYS A 213 -16.42 -18.81 23.83
C LYS A 213 -17.25 -18.40 25.05
N LYS A 214 -17.07 -17.16 25.54
CA LYS A 214 -17.88 -16.61 26.63
C LYS A 214 -19.35 -16.46 26.23
N TYR A 215 -19.63 -15.99 25.02
CA TYR A 215 -20.99 -15.84 24.52
C TYR A 215 -21.71 -17.20 24.47
N LEU A 216 -21.08 -18.23 23.89
CA LEU A 216 -21.61 -19.60 23.81
C LEU A 216 -21.85 -20.23 25.19
N LYS A 217 -21.05 -19.89 26.20
CA LYS A 217 -21.19 -20.43 27.56
C LYS A 217 -22.33 -19.76 28.35
N ASN A 218 -22.53 -18.46 28.14
CA ASN A 218 -23.35 -17.63 29.03
C ASN A 218 -24.73 -17.28 28.45
N ASN A 219 -25.03 -17.66 27.21
CA ASN A 219 -26.29 -17.31 26.55
C ASN A 219 -26.96 -18.56 25.99
N ASP A 220 -28.26 -18.68 26.23
CA ASP A 220 -29.08 -19.69 25.59
C ASP A 220 -29.30 -19.31 24.12
N CYS A 221 -28.67 -20.07 23.22
CA CYS A 221 -28.78 -19.89 21.79
C CYS A 221 -29.79 -20.90 21.23
N SER A 222 -30.50 -20.54 20.16
CA SER A 222 -31.19 -21.56 19.36
C SER A 222 -30.17 -22.54 18.75
N GLN A 223 -30.59 -23.76 18.43
CA GLN A 223 -29.70 -24.76 17.82
C GLN A 223 -29.04 -24.24 16.54
N GLU A 224 -29.79 -23.50 15.71
CA GLU A 224 -29.29 -22.90 14.48
C GLU A 224 -28.20 -21.85 14.76
N GLU A 225 -28.44 -20.96 15.73
CA GLU A 225 -27.45 -19.96 16.13
C GLU A 225 -26.20 -20.61 16.71
N GLN A 226 -26.37 -21.62 17.57
CA GLN A 226 -25.26 -22.36 18.16
C GLN A 226 -24.39 -23.00 17.08
N ASN A 227 -24.99 -23.62 16.06
CA ASN A 227 -24.25 -24.21 14.94
C ASN A 227 -23.43 -23.16 14.17
N LYS A 228 -24.00 -21.99 13.90
CA LYS A 228 -23.29 -20.88 13.23
C LYS A 228 -22.11 -20.38 14.07
N LEU A 229 -22.31 -20.20 15.37
CA LEU A 229 -21.28 -19.73 16.28
C LEU A 229 -20.16 -20.76 16.48
N LEU A 230 -20.48 -22.06 16.53
CA LEU A 230 -19.49 -23.14 16.56
C LEU A 230 -18.66 -23.19 15.28
N PHE A 231 -19.29 -23.01 14.11
CA PHE A 231 -18.56 -22.89 12.84
C PHE A 231 -17.55 -21.74 12.87
N VAL A 232 -17.95 -20.55 13.31
CA VAL A 232 -17.05 -19.39 13.45
C VAL A 232 -15.92 -19.70 14.44
N LYS A 233 -16.24 -20.35 15.57
CA LYS A 233 -15.26 -20.72 16.60
C LYS A 233 -14.18 -21.61 16.01
N ASP A 234 -14.57 -22.67 15.30
CA ASP A 234 -13.63 -23.64 14.76
C ASP A 234 -12.74 -23.02 13.66
N LYS A 235 -13.29 -22.13 12.83
CA LYS A 235 -12.52 -21.36 11.85
C LYS A 235 -11.51 -20.42 12.50
N LEU A 236 -11.91 -19.67 13.53
CA LEU A 236 -11.00 -18.80 14.27
C LEU A 236 -9.92 -19.58 15.02
N GLU A 237 -10.25 -20.74 15.61
CA GLU A 237 -9.27 -21.60 16.28
C GLU A 237 -8.20 -22.11 15.32
N ASN A 238 -8.60 -22.58 14.14
CA ASN A 238 -7.66 -23.03 13.12
C ASN A 238 -6.79 -21.88 12.61
N LEU A 239 -7.38 -20.73 12.27
CA LEU A 239 -6.64 -19.55 11.82
C LEU A 239 -5.61 -19.09 12.87
N ILE A 240 -5.98 -19.01 14.14
CA ILE A 240 -5.08 -18.58 15.21
C ILE A 240 -3.89 -19.56 15.34
N LYS A 241 -4.14 -20.86 15.21
CA LYS A 241 -3.10 -21.89 15.27
C LYS A 241 -2.15 -21.78 14.08
N GLU A 242 -2.69 -21.67 12.87
CA GLU A 242 -1.93 -21.54 11.62
C GLU A 242 -1.11 -20.25 11.64
N PHE A 243 -1.76 -19.10 11.84
CA PHE A 243 -1.08 -17.81 11.83
C PHE A 243 -0.02 -17.67 12.94
N LYS A 244 -0.25 -18.26 14.12
CA LYS A 244 0.80 -18.33 15.15
C LYS A 244 2.01 -19.14 14.68
N THR A 245 1.77 -20.22 13.92
CA THR A 245 2.84 -21.02 13.33
C THR A 245 3.58 -20.21 12.26
N ASP A 246 2.85 -19.53 11.38
CA ASP A 246 3.43 -18.68 10.34
C ASP A 246 4.27 -17.53 10.90
N ILE A 247 3.81 -16.87 11.97
CA ILE A 247 4.60 -15.85 12.70
C ILE A 247 5.90 -16.43 13.24
N ASN A 248 5.86 -17.63 13.83
CA ASN A 248 7.05 -18.27 14.39
C ASN A 248 8.02 -18.78 13.31
N LEU A 249 7.52 -19.14 12.13
CA LEU A 249 8.33 -19.59 11.00
C LEU A 249 8.95 -18.44 10.22
N ASN A 250 8.31 -17.26 10.24
CA ASN A 250 8.75 -16.08 9.50
C ASN A 250 10.06 -15.54 10.07
N ASN A 251 11.14 -15.70 9.31
CA ASN A 251 12.47 -15.21 9.66
C ASN A 251 12.73 -13.75 9.27
N ASN A 252 11.73 -13.07 8.71
CA ASN A 252 11.83 -11.66 8.33
C ASN A 252 11.75 -10.77 9.58
N TYR A 253 12.15 -9.50 9.43
CA TYR A 253 11.98 -8.50 10.48
C TYR A 253 10.52 -8.37 10.92
N ASN A 254 10.29 -8.12 12.19
CA ASN A 254 8.96 -7.89 12.74
C ASN A 254 8.82 -6.46 13.33
N ALA A 255 7.64 -6.14 13.85
CA ALA A 255 7.35 -4.82 14.41
C ALA A 255 8.25 -4.43 15.60
N ASP A 256 8.67 -5.41 16.42
CA ASP A 256 9.58 -5.18 17.57
C ASP A 256 10.99 -4.82 17.09
N ASP A 257 11.44 -5.36 15.96
CA ASP A 257 12.73 -5.01 15.35
C ASP A 257 12.69 -3.64 14.69
N ILE A 258 11.56 -3.29 14.06
CA ILE A 258 11.42 -2.12 13.18
C ILE A 258 11.12 -0.84 13.95
N GLU A 259 10.29 -0.91 14.99
CA GLU A 259 9.86 0.28 15.74
C GLU A 259 11.04 1.11 16.29
N PRO A 260 12.06 0.51 16.95
CA PRO A 260 13.21 1.27 17.46
C PRO A 260 14.01 1.93 16.33
N LEU A 261 14.18 1.25 15.19
CA LEU A 261 14.92 1.77 14.03
C LEU A 261 14.24 2.99 13.43
N LEU A 262 12.90 2.98 13.33
CA LEU A 262 12.14 4.14 12.85
C LEU A 262 12.25 5.33 13.81
N LYS A 263 12.16 5.07 15.13
CA LYS A 263 12.34 6.10 16.16
C LYS A 263 13.73 6.74 16.11
N GLU A 264 14.79 5.94 15.96
CA GLU A 264 16.16 6.45 15.82
C GLU A 264 16.31 7.36 14.58
N LYS A 265 15.60 7.03 13.50
CA LYS A 265 15.59 7.83 12.26
C LYS A 265 14.70 9.08 12.34
N GLY A 266 13.99 9.29 13.45
CA GLY A 266 13.15 10.47 13.69
C GLY A 266 11.68 10.31 13.26
N PHE A 267 11.22 9.10 13.01
CA PHE A 267 9.83 8.80 12.67
C PHE A 267 9.03 8.36 13.89
N GLU A 268 7.70 8.52 13.81
CA GLU A 268 6.74 8.03 14.80
C GLU A 268 6.08 6.74 14.27
N PRO A 269 6.57 5.55 14.66
CA PRO A 269 5.97 4.29 14.24
C PRO A 269 4.62 4.06 14.95
N ILE A 270 3.63 3.61 14.18
CA ILE A 270 2.28 3.27 14.65
C ILE A 270 2.02 1.80 14.30
N ARG A 271 1.99 0.95 15.32
CA ARG A 271 1.66 -0.47 15.17
C ARG A 271 0.17 -0.66 14.89
N VAL A 272 -0.15 -1.47 13.88
CA VAL A 272 -1.54 -1.79 13.51
C VAL A 272 -1.73 -3.28 13.20
N PRO A 273 -2.86 -3.88 13.57
CA PRO A 273 -3.21 -5.26 13.22
C PRO A 273 -3.68 -5.31 11.77
N ALA A 274 -2.76 -5.52 10.84
CA ALA A 274 -3.00 -5.20 9.43
C ALA A 274 -2.67 -6.32 8.45
N ARG A 275 -2.18 -7.48 8.89
CA ARG A 275 -1.82 -8.59 8.00
C ARG A 275 -2.16 -9.95 8.58
N ILE A 276 -2.52 -10.87 7.69
CA ILE A 276 -2.60 -12.31 7.90
C ILE A 276 -2.01 -12.97 6.66
N TYR A 277 -1.11 -13.92 6.84
CA TYR A 277 -0.36 -14.56 5.77
C TYR A 277 0.02 -15.99 6.12
N SER A 278 0.42 -16.74 5.09
CA SER A 278 1.16 -18.00 5.23
C SER A 278 2.61 -17.81 4.83
N THR A 279 3.52 -18.42 5.58
CA THR A 279 4.97 -18.32 5.38
C THR A 279 5.47 -19.45 4.48
N ILE A 280 6.15 -19.09 3.39
CA ILE A 280 6.87 -20.03 2.53
C ILE A 280 8.36 -19.87 2.83
N GLN A 281 8.93 -20.86 3.51
CA GLN A 281 10.33 -20.78 3.93
C GLN A 281 11.29 -20.76 2.75
N ASN A 282 12.27 -19.87 2.79
CA ASN A 282 13.26 -19.71 1.73
C ASN A 282 14.64 -19.41 2.33
N TYR A 283 15.71 -19.76 1.62
CA TYR A 283 17.08 -19.72 2.14
C TYR A 283 17.59 -18.31 2.47
N LYS A 284 17.04 -17.27 1.82
CA LYS A 284 17.46 -15.88 2.02
C LYS A 284 16.49 -15.07 2.88
N ARG A 285 15.21 -15.06 2.50
CA ARG A 285 14.11 -14.35 3.14
C ARG A 285 12.84 -15.11 2.83
N ASP A 286 11.99 -15.33 3.81
CA ASP A 286 10.74 -16.07 3.60
C ASP A 286 9.76 -15.27 2.75
N ASP A 287 9.07 -15.96 1.84
CA ASP A 287 8.04 -15.37 1.00
C ASP A 287 6.69 -15.47 1.71
N LEU A 288 5.91 -14.39 1.70
CA LEU A 288 4.63 -14.30 2.39
C LEU A 288 3.48 -14.29 1.37
N THR A 289 2.49 -15.17 1.58
CA THR A 289 1.24 -15.15 0.81
C THR A 289 0.12 -14.61 1.69
N HIS A 290 -0.51 -13.50 1.30
CA HIS A 290 -1.45 -12.79 2.18
C HIS A 290 -2.90 -13.25 1.97
N SER A 291 -3.60 -13.50 3.07
CA SER A 291 -5.08 -13.56 3.10
C SER A 291 -5.69 -12.21 3.47
N LEU A 292 -4.89 -11.33 4.05
CA LEU A 292 -5.26 -9.97 4.45
C LEU A 292 -3.97 -9.14 4.48
N ASN A 293 -3.98 -7.97 3.84
CA ASN A 293 -2.95 -6.94 4.01
C ASN A 293 -3.59 -5.55 3.87
N TYR A 294 -3.82 -4.86 4.99
CA TYR A 294 -4.40 -3.52 4.99
C TYR A 294 -3.35 -2.39 4.93
N ILE A 295 -2.06 -2.71 5.09
CA ILE A 295 -0.97 -1.74 4.93
C ILE A 295 -0.77 -1.34 3.47
N ASN A 296 -0.96 -2.30 2.55
CA ASN A 296 -0.85 -2.04 1.11
C ASN A 296 -2.02 -1.15 0.64
N ALA A 297 -1.82 0.16 0.74
CA ALA A 297 -2.87 1.16 0.64
C ALA A 297 -2.41 2.46 -0.05
N VAL A 298 -3.33 3.12 -0.73
CA VAL A 298 -3.15 4.50 -1.21
C VAL A 298 -3.65 5.44 -0.12
N VAL A 299 -2.87 6.47 0.23
CA VAL A 299 -3.24 7.45 1.25
C VAL A 299 -3.19 8.86 0.70
N HIS A 300 -4.34 9.55 0.73
CA HIS A 300 -4.52 10.90 0.19
C HIS A 300 -4.82 11.89 1.31
N GLN A 301 -4.10 13.02 1.34
CA GLN A 301 -4.44 14.15 2.22
C GLN A 301 -5.40 15.09 1.50
N LYS A 302 -6.62 15.22 2.04
CA LYS A 302 -7.64 16.16 1.55
C LYS A 302 -7.25 17.61 1.84
N PRO A 303 -7.90 18.60 1.19
CA PRO A 303 -7.65 20.02 1.45
C PRO A 303 -7.81 20.44 2.91
N ASP A 304 -8.73 19.80 3.64
CA ASP A 304 -8.97 20.02 5.08
C ASP A 304 -7.96 19.33 6.01
N LYS A 305 -6.89 18.76 5.44
CA LYS A 305 -5.84 17.99 6.11
C LYS A 305 -6.25 16.62 6.65
N SER A 306 -7.52 16.24 6.54
CA SER A 306 -7.92 14.88 6.87
C SER A 306 -7.46 13.89 5.80
N LEU A 307 -7.28 12.62 6.21
CA LEU A 307 -6.77 11.58 5.34
C LEU A 307 -7.91 10.73 4.78
N THR A 308 -7.74 10.31 3.53
CA THR A 308 -8.47 9.21 2.90
C THR A 308 -7.51 8.02 2.80
N TYR A 309 -7.93 6.86 3.28
CA TYR A 309 -7.14 5.62 3.29
C TYR A 309 -7.84 4.54 2.46
N ILE A 310 -7.25 4.14 1.34
CA ILE A 310 -7.84 3.19 0.39
C ILE A 310 -7.02 1.91 0.40
N THR A 311 -7.61 0.80 0.85
CA THR A 311 -6.89 -0.45 1.10
C THR A 311 -7.65 -1.68 0.62
N ASN A 312 -7.05 -2.85 0.76
CA ASN A 312 -7.58 -4.13 0.33
C ASN A 312 -8.76 -4.57 1.18
N LYS A 313 -9.84 -5.08 0.56
CA LYS A 313 -10.88 -5.82 1.28
C LYS A 313 -10.42 -7.24 1.57
N SER A 314 -10.74 -7.75 2.77
CA SER A 314 -10.60 -9.16 3.10
C SER A 314 -11.94 -9.89 2.96
N ASP A 315 -11.91 -11.14 2.48
CA ASP A 315 -13.07 -12.06 2.52
C ASP A 315 -13.12 -12.93 3.78
N LEU A 316 -12.21 -12.72 4.75
CA LEU A 316 -12.13 -13.59 5.93
C LEU A 316 -13.42 -13.60 6.75
N ASN A 317 -14.12 -12.46 6.88
CA ASN A 317 -15.44 -12.44 7.54
C ASN A 317 -16.43 -13.38 6.84
N GLU A 318 -16.50 -13.34 5.51
CA GLU A 318 -17.40 -14.18 4.71
C GLU A 318 -17.00 -15.66 4.80
N LYS A 319 -15.71 -15.97 4.58
CA LYS A 319 -15.14 -17.32 4.69
C LYS A 319 -15.37 -17.95 6.08
N PHE A 320 -15.43 -17.12 7.12
CA PHE A 320 -15.53 -17.56 8.52
C PHE A 320 -16.97 -17.50 9.03
N GLY A 321 -17.93 -17.03 8.22
CA GLY A 321 -19.33 -16.88 8.61
C GLY A 321 -19.55 -15.79 9.66
N ILE A 322 -18.64 -14.82 9.79
CA ILE A 322 -18.78 -13.67 10.70
C ILE A 322 -19.72 -12.65 10.05
N THR A 323 -21.01 -12.83 10.28
CA THR A 323 -22.03 -11.84 9.90
C THR A 323 -21.98 -10.63 10.83
N TRP A 324 -22.62 -9.52 10.46
CA TRP A 324 -22.70 -8.34 11.32
C TRP A 324 -23.33 -8.64 12.70
N GLN A 325 -24.29 -9.57 12.78
CA GLN A 325 -24.89 -9.99 14.06
C GLN A 325 -23.86 -10.72 14.93
N ILE A 326 -23.08 -11.63 14.34
CA ILE A 326 -22.04 -12.37 15.05
C ILE A 326 -20.93 -11.42 15.46
N ALA A 327 -20.45 -10.58 14.55
CA ALA A 327 -19.44 -9.55 14.83
C ALA A 327 -19.82 -8.68 16.04
N ARG A 328 -21.09 -8.24 16.12
CA ARG A 328 -21.60 -7.45 17.25
C ARG A 328 -21.57 -8.25 18.56
N LYS A 329 -21.91 -9.54 18.54
CA LYS A 329 -21.91 -10.41 19.72
C LYS A 329 -20.51 -10.66 20.27
N ILE A 330 -19.55 -10.90 19.38
CA ILE A 330 -18.16 -11.24 19.76
C ILE A 330 -17.25 -10.01 19.85
N GLY A 331 -17.73 -8.85 19.38
CA GLY A 331 -16.97 -7.60 19.34
C GLY A 331 -15.75 -7.66 18.42
N PHE A 332 -15.79 -8.51 17.39
CA PHE A 332 -14.68 -8.77 16.46
C PHE A 332 -15.18 -8.85 15.03
N ASP A 333 -14.45 -8.18 14.15
CA ASP A 333 -14.60 -8.14 12.70
C ASP A 333 -13.23 -7.72 12.14
N PHE A 334 -12.79 -8.33 11.04
CA PHE A 334 -11.43 -8.11 10.53
C PHE A 334 -11.20 -6.66 10.08
N GLU A 335 -12.18 -6.02 9.43
CA GLU A 335 -12.05 -4.62 9.00
C GLU A 335 -12.19 -3.68 10.21
N GLU A 336 -13.14 -3.96 11.11
CA GLU A 336 -13.36 -3.17 12.33
C GLU A 336 -12.14 -3.13 13.24
N MET A 337 -11.42 -4.25 13.34
CA MET A 337 -10.17 -4.36 14.07
C MET A 337 -9.17 -3.31 13.60
N PHE A 338 -9.00 -3.17 12.29
CA PHE A 338 -8.08 -2.21 11.69
C PHE A 338 -8.61 -0.77 11.76
N ILE A 339 -9.90 -0.56 11.50
CA ILE A 339 -10.55 0.76 11.64
C ILE A 339 -10.32 1.32 13.05
N LYS A 340 -10.50 0.51 14.09
CA LYS A 340 -10.30 0.94 15.48
C LYS A 340 -8.86 1.34 15.76
N SER A 341 -7.86 0.65 15.20
CA SER A 341 -6.46 1.03 15.38
C SER A 341 -6.08 2.32 14.65
N LEU A 342 -6.79 2.66 13.57
CA LEU A 342 -6.57 3.88 12.78
C LEU A 342 -7.38 5.09 13.21
N ALA A 343 -8.39 4.91 14.05
CA ALA A 343 -9.32 5.97 14.45
C ALA A 343 -8.66 7.28 14.95
N PRO A 344 -7.48 7.26 15.62
CA PRO A 344 -6.78 8.50 15.99
C PRO A 344 -6.25 9.32 14.80
N TYR A 345 -6.06 8.68 13.63
CA TYR A 345 -5.34 9.26 12.49
C TYR A 345 -6.23 9.43 11.25
N VAL A 346 -7.20 8.54 11.06
CA VAL A 346 -8.10 8.54 9.90
C VAL A 346 -9.54 8.36 10.37
N LYS A 347 -10.43 9.23 9.90
CA LYS A 347 -11.86 9.12 10.20
C LYS A 347 -12.41 7.83 9.59
N ARG A 348 -13.26 7.13 10.34
CA ARG A 348 -13.89 5.87 9.89
C ARG A 348 -14.50 5.96 8.49
N CYS A 349 -15.20 7.05 8.17
CA CYS A 349 -15.87 7.24 6.89
C CYS A 349 -14.93 7.48 5.70
N ASP A 350 -13.65 7.69 5.97
CA ASP A 350 -12.59 7.93 4.99
C ASP A 350 -11.62 6.72 4.89
N ILE A 351 -11.97 5.58 5.51
CA ILE A 351 -11.28 4.30 5.33
C ILE A 351 -12.10 3.45 4.36
N HIS A 352 -11.52 3.09 3.23
CA HIS A 352 -12.19 2.41 2.13
C HIS A 352 -11.55 1.05 1.84
N PHE A 353 -12.32 -0.03 2.00
CA PHE A 353 -11.91 -1.40 1.67
C PHE A 353 -12.38 -1.78 0.26
N ILE A 354 -11.44 -1.99 -0.65
CA ILE A 354 -11.69 -2.25 -2.07
C ILE A 354 -11.62 -3.75 -2.36
N SER A 355 -12.67 -4.27 -3.01
CA SER A 355 -12.83 -5.70 -3.26
C SER A 355 -12.63 -6.12 -4.71
N GLY A 356 -12.99 -5.26 -5.67
CA GLY A 356 -13.33 -5.70 -7.03
C GLY A 356 -14.60 -6.56 -7.08
N GLN A 357 -14.95 -7.07 -8.26
CA GLN A 357 -16.06 -8.01 -8.45
C GLN A 357 -15.64 -9.38 -7.90
N ASN A 358 -16.56 -10.11 -7.25
CA ASN A 358 -16.27 -11.41 -6.61
C ASN A 358 -15.05 -11.39 -5.69
N ASN A 359 -14.79 -10.24 -5.06
CA ASN A 359 -13.63 -10.00 -4.22
C ASN A 359 -12.27 -10.32 -4.89
N HIS A 360 -12.10 -9.92 -6.15
CA HIS A 360 -10.86 -10.07 -6.91
C HIS A 360 -9.59 -9.60 -6.18
N VAL A 361 -9.67 -8.65 -5.25
CA VAL A 361 -8.52 -8.23 -4.43
C VAL A 361 -7.98 -9.36 -3.56
N SER A 362 -8.81 -10.26 -3.01
CA SER A 362 -8.31 -11.45 -2.30
C SER A 362 -7.52 -12.38 -3.23
N TYR A 363 -7.92 -12.51 -4.50
CA TYR A 363 -7.14 -13.27 -5.47
C TYR A 363 -5.77 -12.63 -5.70
N LEU A 364 -5.70 -11.29 -5.82
CA LEU A 364 -4.42 -10.58 -5.98
C LEU A 364 -3.50 -10.82 -4.78
N LEU A 365 -4.03 -10.75 -3.56
CA LEU A 365 -3.26 -10.98 -2.34
C LEU A 365 -2.77 -12.44 -2.22
N GLU A 366 -3.64 -13.41 -2.50
CA GLU A 366 -3.36 -14.83 -2.26
C GLU A 366 -2.60 -15.52 -3.40
N LYS A 367 -2.72 -15.02 -4.64
CA LYS A 367 -2.17 -15.68 -5.84
C LYS A 367 -1.13 -14.87 -6.58
N GLU A 368 -1.16 -13.56 -6.42
CA GLU A 368 -0.29 -12.64 -7.17
C GLU A 368 0.60 -11.81 -6.24
N GLN A 369 0.48 -12.01 -4.91
CA GLN A 369 1.29 -11.36 -3.87
C GLN A 369 1.32 -9.83 -3.94
N GLY A 370 0.21 -9.23 -4.38
CA GLY A 370 0.07 -7.77 -4.54
C GLY A 370 -1.31 -7.26 -4.09
N GLY A 371 -1.41 -5.96 -3.86
CA GLY A 371 -2.64 -5.31 -3.41
C GLY A 371 -2.97 -4.01 -4.15
N VAL A 372 -3.92 -3.26 -3.59
CA VAL A 372 -4.44 -2.00 -4.15
C VAL A 372 -3.34 -0.98 -4.42
N HIS A 373 -2.38 -0.81 -3.52
CA HIS A 373 -1.28 0.13 -3.76
C HIS A 373 -0.38 -0.32 -4.90
N CYS A 374 -0.06 -1.61 -5.00
CA CYS A 374 0.77 -2.14 -6.10
C CYS A 374 0.15 -1.84 -7.48
N LEU A 375 -1.19 -1.84 -7.57
CA LEU A 375 -1.94 -1.50 -8.79
C LEU A 375 -1.89 -0.01 -9.14
N CYS A 376 -1.49 0.87 -8.23
CA CYS A 376 -1.60 2.32 -8.34
C CYS A 376 -0.22 2.98 -8.40
N ASN A 377 -0.03 3.89 -9.34
CA ASN A 377 1.06 4.85 -9.31
C ASN A 377 0.53 6.22 -8.90
N GLU A 378 1.01 6.78 -7.80
CA GLU A 378 0.46 8.02 -7.26
C GLU A 378 1.09 9.27 -7.89
N ILE A 379 0.26 10.20 -8.35
CA ILE A 379 0.66 11.52 -8.88
C ILE A 379 0.33 12.61 -7.85
N PRO A 380 1.32 13.30 -7.29
CA PRO A 380 1.13 14.40 -6.34
C PRO A 380 0.43 15.62 -6.95
N ALA A 381 -0.33 16.34 -6.12
CA ALA A 381 -0.98 17.60 -6.49
C ALA A 381 0.00 18.67 -7.01
N GLU A 382 1.24 18.64 -6.54
CA GLU A 382 2.24 19.69 -6.79
C GLU A 382 3.03 19.51 -8.10
N ILE A 383 2.89 18.36 -8.78
CA ILE A 383 3.57 18.07 -10.05
C ILE A 383 2.72 18.53 -11.25
N ILE A 384 3.13 19.62 -11.92
CA ILE A 384 2.64 20.09 -13.25
C ILE A 384 3.77 20.72 -14.09
#